data_AF-A0A6J2Q007-F1
#
_entry.id   AF-A0A6J2Q007-F1
#
_cell.length_a   1.000
_cell.length_b   1.000
_cell.length_c   1.000
_cell.angle_alpha   90.00
_cell.angle_beta   90.00
_cell.angle_gamma   90.00
#
_symmetry.space_group_name_H-M   'P 1'
#
loop_
_entity.id
_entity.type
_entity.pdbx_description
1 polymer ?
#
loop_
_entity_poly.entity_id
_entity_poly.type
_entity_poly.pdbx_seq_one_letter_code
_entity_poly.pdbx_strand_id
1 'polypeptide(L)'
;MVHVTCTTVLLAATCLLLSQDVVTETVTTCEVETIHSLSCDIGVIRVYEALYGRADSVTCGDGRPPGQLADTTCSQDGTVDVLKRRCDGRIVCDVRVSDFGSPDPCTGTYKYLQTKYTCLPAIHQVTCEHSFASLQCDEGNLIFVIGAHYGRHDRTTCISQRPESQIQNIDCSRQQASKVFESCDGKNGCVIKAGNSVFGDPCYGTFKYLEVAYICEKDTGFEVSPDEVEPSVGGADDQTDAIPMSSSSDSLSTSDEPDARATLPTPCDILVSYSTFPGYVSWRDTQSGSWYVETLDRILEENASTDDLVTMLMMLIMGDPSFGSGGSFILTGHLQPGLTKTMVHVTCTTVLLAATCLLLSQDVVTETVTTCEVETIHSLSCDIGVIRVYEALYGRADSVTCGDGRPPGQLADTTCSQDGTVDVLKRRCDGRIVCDVRVSDFGSPDPCTGTYKYLQTKYTCLPAIHQVTCEHSFASLQCDEGNLIFVIGAHYGRHDRTTCISQRPESQIQNIDCSRQQASKVFESCDGKNGCVIKASNSVFGDPCYGTFKYLEVAYICKCG
;
A
#
# COMPACT_ATOMS: atom_id res chain seq x y z
N MET A 1 -28.54 51.36 22.47
CA MET A 1 -27.70 52.19 21.57
C MET A 1 -26.26 52.05 22.00
N VAL A 2 -25.57 51.05 21.46
CA VAL A 2 -24.10 51.01 21.33
C VAL A 2 -23.86 50.35 19.98
N HIS A 3 -23.12 51.04 19.12
CA HIS A 3 -23.00 50.81 17.69
C HIS A 3 -22.25 49.52 17.36
N VAL A 4 -22.84 48.71 16.47
CA VAL A 4 -22.13 47.69 15.68
C VAL A 4 -21.67 48.36 14.39
N THR A 5 -20.36 48.48 14.17
CA THR A 5 -19.80 48.80 12.86
C THR A 5 -19.34 47.52 12.19
N CYS A 6 -20.24 46.99 11.38
CA CYS A 6 -19.99 46.00 10.34
C CYS A 6 -19.13 46.64 9.25
N THR A 7 -17.95 46.10 8.98
CA THR A 7 -17.31 46.21 7.67
C THR A 7 -16.82 44.83 7.27
N THR A 8 -17.63 44.21 6.43
CA THR A 8 -17.35 43.04 5.62
C THR A 8 -16.17 43.32 4.69
N VAL A 9 -15.06 42.61 4.87
CA VAL A 9 -14.13 42.33 3.78
C VAL A 9 -14.51 40.96 3.24
N LEU A 10 -15.19 40.96 2.09
CA LEU A 10 -15.33 39.77 1.26
C LEU A 10 -13.92 39.28 0.88
N LEU A 11 -13.53 38.12 1.41
CA LEU A 11 -12.65 37.20 0.71
C LEU A 11 -13.51 36.04 0.22
N ALA A 12 -14.24 36.31 -0.87
CA ALA A 12 -14.53 35.28 -1.84
C ALA A 12 -13.20 34.93 -2.53
N ALA A 13 -12.41 34.06 -1.92
CA ALA A 13 -11.33 33.36 -2.57
C ALA A 13 -11.79 31.91 -2.72
N THR A 14 -12.50 31.69 -3.82
CA THR A 14 -12.46 30.46 -4.62
C THR A 14 -12.05 29.21 -3.84
N CYS A 15 -13.05 28.51 -3.32
CA CYS A 15 -13.03 27.06 -3.21
C CYS A 15 -12.93 26.50 -4.64
N LEU A 16 -11.75 26.64 -5.26
CA LEU A 16 -11.32 25.76 -6.33
C LEU A 16 -10.92 24.50 -5.59
N LEU A 17 -11.90 23.60 -5.51
CA LEU A 17 -11.68 22.18 -5.32
C LEU A 17 -10.50 21.80 -6.23
N LEU A 18 -9.31 21.63 -5.65
CA LEU A 18 -8.43 20.61 -6.16
C LEU A 18 -9.13 19.31 -5.75
N SER A 19 -9.99 18.79 -6.63
CA SER A 19 -9.92 17.37 -6.87
C SER A 19 -8.43 17.08 -7.03
N GLN A 20 -7.87 16.22 -6.19
CA GLN A 20 -6.65 15.55 -6.61
C GLN A 20 -7.10 14.78 -7.86
N ASP A 21 -6.93 15.38 -9.03
CA ASP A 21 -7.12 14.70 -10.29
C ASP A 21 -6.12 13.55 -10.25
N VAL A 22 -6.61 12.36 -9.93
CA VAL A 22 -5.84 11.13 -10.01
C VAL A 22 -5.44 11.03 -11.48
N VAL A 23 -4.18 11.38 -11.76
CA VAL A 23 -3.67 11.46 -13.13
C VAL A 23 -3.82 10.08 -13.74
N THR A 24 -4.61 10.07 -14.81
CA THR A 24 -5.01 8.85 -15.48
C THR A 24 -4.16 8.70 -16.71
N GLU A 25 -3.37 7.63 -16.77
CA GLU A 25 -2.45 7.36 -17.86
C GLU A 25 -3.09 6.40 -18.86
N THR A 26 -2.80 6.62 -20.14
CA THR A 26 -3.24 5.74 -21.23
C THR A 26 -2.04 5.31 -22.04
N VAL A 27 -1.83 4.00 -22.11
CA VAL A 27 -0.79 3.38 -22.94
C VAL A 27 -1.46 2.59 -24.04
N THR A 28 -0.97 2.74 -25.28
CA THR A 28 -1.47 2.01 -26.44
C THR A 28 -0.32 1.31 -27.15
N THR A 29 -0.48 0.00 -27.39
CA THR A 29 0.50 -0.85 -28.07
C THR A 29 -0.18 -1.55 -29.23
N CYS A 30 0.31 -1.33 -30.44
CA CYS A 30 -0.27 -1.92 -31.65
C CYS A 30 0.13 -3.41 -31.77
N GLU A 31 -0.66 -4.24 -32.47
CA GLU A 31 -0.43 -5.69 -32.58
C GLU A 31 0.93 -6.13 -33.17
N VAL A 32 1.68 -5.23 -33.84
CA VAL A 32 3.08 -5.52 -34.28
C VAL A 32 4.10 -5.44 -33.15
N GLU A 33 3.80 -4.70 -32.09
CA GLU A 33 4.66 -4.58 -30.93
C GLU A 33 4.39 -5.71 -29.95
N THR A 34 5.45 -6.31 -29.40
CA THR A 34 5.32 -7.55 -28.63
C THR A 34 5.08 -7.32 -27.15
N ILE A 35 5.46 -6.16 -26.60
CA ILE A 35 5.42 -5.87 -25.16
C ILE A 35 4.62 -4.59 -24.92
N HIS A 36 3.69 -4.67 -23.99
CA HIS A 36 2.91 -3.55 -23.48
C HIS A 36 3.39 -3.26 -22.05
N SER A 37 3.96 -2.07 -21.86
CA SER A 37 4.64 -1.64 -20.62
C SER A 37 3.83 -0.57 -19.92
N LEU A 38 3.47 -0.83 -18.65
CA LEU A 38 2.89 0.16 -17.74
C LEU A 38 3.92 0.49 -16.65
N SER A 39 4.01 1.73 -16.21
CA SER A 39 4.96 2.13 -15.18
C SER A 39 4.45 3.30 -14.34
N CYS A 40 4.75 3.28 -13.05
CA CYS A 40 4.50 4.39 -12.14
C CYS A 40 5.81 4.92 -11.57
N ASP A 41 6.03 6.23 -11.66
CA ASP A 41 7.17 6.89 -11.01
C ASP A 41 7.00 6.91 -9.49
N ILE A 42 5.76 7.10 -9.02
CA ILE A 42 5.38 7.11 -7.61
C ILE A 42 4.11 6.30 -7.44
N GLY A 43 4.12 5.37 -6.49
CA GLY A 43 2.97 4.51 -6.21
C GLY A 43 2.99 3.23 -7.05
N VAL A 44 1.81 2.63 -7.22
CA VAL A 44 1.63 1.35 -7.91
C VAL A 44 0.50 1.46 -8.92
N ILE A 45 0.61 0.65 -9.98
CA ILE A 45 -0.37 0.56 -11.04
C ILE A 45 -1.70 0.05 -10.47
N ARG A 46 -2.80 0.74 -10.81
CA ARG A 46 -4.17 0.23 -10.69
C ARG A 46 -4.87 0.41 -12.02
N VAL A 47 -5.16 -0.69 -12.69
CA VAL A 47 -5.84 -0.71 -13.98
C VAL A 47 -7.33 -0.44 -13.76
N TYR A 48 -7.89 0.52 -14.50
CA TYR A 48 -9.32 0.82 -14.46
C TYR A 48 -10.04 0.36 -15.72
N GLU A 49 -9.43 0.55 -16.89
CA GLU A 49 -9.97 0.16 -18.19
C GLU A 49 -8.87 -0.47 -19.06
N ALA A 50 -9.28 -1.37 -19.95
CA ALA A 50 -8.41 -1.95 -20.95
C ALA A 50 -9.22 -2.53 -22.11
N LEU A 51 -8.63 -2.45 -23.30
CA LEU A 51 -9.22 -2.93 -24.55
C LEU A 51 -8.15 -3.63 -25.37
N TYR A 52 -8.42 -4.89 -25.74
CA TYR A 52 -7.70 -5.58 -26.81
C TYR A 52 -8.65 -5.74 -27.99
N GLY A 53 -8.39 -5.00 -29.06
CA GLY A 53 -9.31 -4.91 -30.18
C GLY A 53 -9.10 -3.63 -30.99
N ARG A 54 -10.20 -2.97 -31.35
CA ARG A 54 -10.20 -1.68 -32.04
C ARG A 54 -11.45 -0.89 -31.66
N ALA A 55 -11.25 0.30 -31.11
CA ALA A 55 -12.31 1.25 -30.75
C ALA A 55 -12.48 2.39 -31.78
N ASP A 56 -11.47 2.62 -32.63
CA ASP A 56 -11.50 3.68 -33.64
C ASP A 56 -10.64 3.36 -34.88
N SER A 57 -10.77 4.15 -35.95
CA SER A 57 -10.07 3.93 -37.22
C SER A 57 -8.72 4.66 -37.33
N VAL A 58 -8.36 5.46 -36.34
CA VAL A 58 -7.17 6.33 -36.33
C VAL A 58 -6.02 5.65 -35.57
N THR A 59 -6.30 5.15 -34.37
CA THR A 59 -5.35 4.49 -33.49
C THR A 59 -4.74 3.27 -34.18
N CYS A 60 -3.41 3.24 -34.27
CA CYS A 60 -2.66 2.23 -35.00
C CYS A 60 -3.10 2.08 -36.48
N GLY A 61 -3.59 3.16 -37.11
CA GLY A 61 -4.16 3.12 -38.48
C GLY A 61 -3.16 3.37 -39.61
N ASP A 62 -1.98 3.92 -39.31
CA ASP A 62 -1.03 4.36 -40.33
C ASP A 62 -0.56 3.23 -41.24
N GLY A 63 -0.74 3.42 -42.56
CA GLY A 63 -0.34 2.45 -43.59
C GLY A 63 -1.20 1.18 -43.68
N ARG A 64 -2.34 1.12 -42.97
CA ARG A 64 -3.23 -0.05 -42.96
C ARG A 64 -4.39 0.07 -43.97
N PRO A 65 -4.83 -1.04 -44.61
CA PRO A 65 -5.97 -1.02 -45.51
C PRO A 65 -7.28 -0.64 -44.78
N PRO A 66 -8.20 0.13 -45.40
CA PRO A 66 -9.46 0.53 -44.77
C PRO A 66 -10.30 -0.64 -44.25
N GLY A 67 -10.26 -1.79 -44.95
CA GLY A 67 -10.96 -3.00 -44.51
C GLY A 67 -10.49 -3.56 -43.17
N GLN A 68 -9.25 -3.28 -42.75
CA GLN A 68 -8.71 -3.70 -41.45
C GLN A 68 -9.01 -2.70 -40.32
N LEU A 69 -9.49 -1.50 -40.66
CA LEU A 69 -9.77 -0.40 -39.72
C LEU A 69 -11.28 -0.15 -39.52
N ALA A 70 -12.13 -0.85 -40.28
CA ALA A 70 -13.56 -0.59 -40.35
C ALA A 70 -14.35 -1.09 -39.14
N ASP A 71 -13.92 -2.19 -38.51
CA ASP A 71 -14.57 -2.72 -37.32
C ASP A 71 -14.01 -2.02 -36.07
N THR A 72 -14.69 -0.96 -35.64
CA THR A 72 -14.38 -0.19 -34.43
C THR A 72 -15.17 -0.66 -33.21
N THR A 73 -15.85 -1.80 -33.32
CA THR A 73 -16.61 -2.44 -32.24
C THR A 73 -15.92 -3.69 -31.71
N CYS A 74 -14.75 -4.02 -32.25
CA CYS A 74 -13.98 -5.16 -31.83
C CYS A 74 -13.38 -4.93 -30.44
N SER A 75 -13.76 -5.77 -29.50
CA SER A 75 -13.16 -5.81 -28.17
C SER A 75 -13.20 -7.24 -27.65
N GLN A 76 -12.08 -7.70 -27.09
CA GLN A 76 -12.02 -8.96 -26.38
C GLN A 76 -12.51 -8.81 -24.94
N ASP A 77 -13.48 -9.63 -24.57
CA ASP A 77 -13.99 -9.70 -23.20
C ASP A 77 -12.95 -10.25 -22.21
N GLY A 78 -12.97 -9.74 -20.97
CA GLY A 78 -12.02 -10.11 -19.91
C GLY A 78 -10.61 -9.53 -20.04
N THR A 79 -10.34 -8.64 -21.02
CA THR A 79 -9.02 -7.97 -21.18
C THR A 79 -8.61 -7.22 -19.91
N VAL A 80 -9.56 -6.48 -19.31
CA VAL A 80 -9.35 -5.73 -18.06
C VAL A 80 -8.92 -6.65 -16.93
N ASP A 81 -9.59 -7.79 -16.76
CA ASP A 81 -9.31 -8.72 -15.66
C ASP A 81 -7.96 -9.42 -15.79
N VAL A 82 -7.47 -9.59 -17.02
CA VAL A 82 -6.12 -10.11 -17.28
C VAL A 82 -5.07 -9.07 -16.87
N LEU A 83 -5.27 -7.81 -17.23
CA LEU A 83 -4.36 -6.71 -16.90
C LEU A 83 -4.38 -6.36 -15.42
N LYS A 84 -5.56 -6.24 -14.79
CA LYS A 84 -5.69 -6.07 -13.33
C LYS A 84 -4.92 -7.14 -12.59
N ARG A 85 -5.17 -8.41 -12.94
CA ARG A 85 -4.40 -9.52 -12.35
C ARG A 85 -2.90 -9.33 -12.56
N ARG A 86 -2.43 -9.04 -13.77
CA ARG A 86 -0.99 -9.05 -14.07
C ARG A 86 -0.25 -7.82 -13.55
N CYS A 87 -0.91 -6.67 -13.48
CA CYS A 87 -0.26 -5.38 -13.28
C CYS A 87 -0.63 -4.69 -11.98
N ASP A 88 -1.81 -4.94 -11.39
CA ASP A 88 -2.21 -4.23 -10.19
C ASP A 88 -1.20 -4.45 -9.05
N GLY A 89 -0.86 -3.36 -8.37
CA GLY A 89 0.08 -3.37 -7.26
C GLY A 89 1.56 -3.41 -7.67
N ARG A 90 1.90 -3.40 -8.96
CA ARG A 90 3.28 -3.30 -9.43
C ARG A 90 3.69 -1.86 -9.68
N ILE A 91 5.00 -1.60 -9.61
CA ILE A 91 5.58 -0.34 -10.05
C ILE A 91 5.78 -0.34 -11.57
N VAL A 92 6.25 -1.48 -12.12
CA VAL A 92 6.43 -1.70 -13.56
C VAL A 92 5.75 -3.01 -13.96
N CYS A 93 4.99 -3.00 -15.05
CA CYS A 93 4.31 -4.18 -15.58
C CYS A 93 4.50 -4.30 -17.09
N ASP A 94 5.25 -5.32 -17.51
CA ASP A 94 5.40 -5.73 -18.91
C ASP A 94 4.52 -6.96 -19.20
N VAL A 95 3.61 -6.84 -20.16
CA VAL A 95 2.81 -7.96 -20.65
C VAL A 95 3.00 -8.16 -22.15
N ARG A 96 2.95 -9.42 -22.61
CA ARG A 96 3.01 -9.66 -24.06
C ARG A 96 1.64 -9.45 -24.68
N VAL A 97 1.60 -8.76 -25.81
CA VAL A 97 0.36 -8.56 -26.57
C VAL A 97 -0.20 -9.90 -27.08
N SER A 98 0.68 -10.89 -27.30
CA SER A 98 0.30 -12.27 -27.66
C SER A 98 -0.44 -13.04 -26.57
N ASP A 99 -0.43 -12.56 -25.32
CA ASP A 99 -1.20 -13.16 -24.23
C ASP A 99 -2.70 -12.84 -24.33
N PHE A 100 -3.05 -11.94 -25.26
CA PHE A 100 -4.39 -11.56 -25.63
C PHE A 100 -4.71 -12.07 -27.05
N GLY A 101 -5.99 -12.15 -27.41
CA GLY A 101 -6.43 -12.54 -28.75
C GLY A 101 -6.54 -14.03 -29.01
N SER A 102 -6.69 -14.85 -27.96
CA SER A 102 -6.95 -16.29 -28.10
C SER A 102 -8.24 -16.69 -27.35
N PRO A 103 -9.36 -16.95 -28.06
CA PRO A 103 -9.55 -16.83 -29.52
C PRO A 103 -9.53 -15.37 -30.00
N ASP A 104 -9.23 -15.14 -31.29
CA ASP A 104 -9.20 -13.81 -31.89
C ASP A 104 -10.62 -13.19 -31.84
N PRO A 105 -10.79 -11.99 -31.25
CA PRO A 105 -12.11 -11.35 -31.11
C PRO A 105 -12.70 -10.91 -32.47
N CYS A 106 -11.87 -10.60 -33.47
CA CYS A 106 -12.31 -10.05 -34.75
C CYS A 106 -11.29 -10.35 -35.86
N THR A 107 -11.47 -11.49 -36.52
CA THR A 107 -10.55 -11.94 -37.58
C THR A 107 -10.52 -10.96 -38.75
N GLY A 108 -9.31 -10.55 -39.16
CA GLY A 108 -9.11 -9.62 -40.30
C GLY A 108 -9.12 -8.14 -39.93
N THR A 109 -9.50 -7.80 -38.70
CA THR A 109 -9.35 -6.46 -38.13
C THR A 109 -7.98 -6.34 -37.47
N TYR A 110 -7.29 -5.23 -37.73
CA TYR A 110 -6.00 -4.95 -37.12
C TYR A 110 -6.21 -4.40 -35.71
N LYS A 111 -5.60 -5.00 -34.68
CA LYS A 111 -5.93 -4.72 -33.27
C LYS A 111 -4.84 -3.91 -32.56
N TYR A 112 -5.16 -3.41 -31.38
CA TYR A 112 -4.23 -2.83 -30.43
C TYR A 112 -4.67 -3.13 -29.01
N LEU A 113 -3.69 -3.17 -28.09
CA LEU A 113 -3.93 -3.20 -26.65
C LEU A 113 -3.83 -1.77 -26.13
N GLN A 114 -4.94 -1.24 -25.63
CA GLN A 114 -4.98 0.04 -24.94
C GLN A 114 -5.34 -0.19 -23.49
N THR A 115 -4.51 0.33 -22.59
CA THR A 115 -4.72 0.21 -21.15
C THR A 115 -4.70 1.58 -20.53
N LYS A 116 -5.55 1.70 -19.54
CA LYS A 116 -5.93 2.91 -18.88
C LYS A 116 -5.78 2.60 -17.39
N TYR A 117 -4.82 3.27 -16.74
CA TYR A 117 -4.45 3.00 -15.35
C TYR A 117 -4.17 4.30 -14.59
N THR A 118 -4.12 4.18 -13.27
CA THR A 118 -3.69 5.25 -12.36
C THR A 118 -2.55 4.75 -11.49
N CYS A 119 -1.72 5.68 -11.02
CA CYS A 119 -0.67 5.39 -10.06
C CYS A 119 -1.17 5.75 -8.66
N LEU A 120 -1.46 4.71 -7.86
CA LEU A 120 -1.94 4.89 -6.50
C LEU A 120 -0.78 4.96 -5.51
N PRO A 121 -0.74 5.98 -4.63
CA PRO A 121 0.15 5.96 -3.48
C PRO A 121 -0.15 4.73 -2.62
N ALA A 122 0.80 3.79 -2.55
CA ALA A 122 0.65 2.56 -1.81
C ALA A 122 1.97 2.12 -1.20
N ILE A 123 1.89 1.32 -0.14
CA ILE A 123 3.06 0.68 0.46
C ILE A 123 3.43 -0.51 -0.41
N HIS A 124 4.59 -0.46 -1.05
CA HIS A 124 5.13 -1.55 -1.87
C HIS A 124 6.27 -2.25 -1.14
N GLN A 125 6.14 -3.57 -0.94
CA GLN A 125 7.09 -4.39 -0.22
C GLN A 125 7.55 -5.58 -1.06
N VAL A 126 8.86 -5.78 -1.15
CA VAL A 126 9.48 -6.94 -1.81
C VAL A 126 10.11 -7.84 -0.77
N THR A 127 9.78 -9.13 -0.81
CA THR A 127 10.26 -10.14 0.13
C THR A 127 10.81 -11.35 -0.63
N CYS A 128 12.09 -11.65 -0.45
CA CYS A 128 12.73 -12.77 -1.15
C CYS A 128 12.18 -14.15 -0.72
N GLU A 129 12.28 -15.15 -1.59
CA GLU A 129 11.85 -16.52 -1.28
C GLU A 129 12.52 -17.05 0.00
N HIS A 130 11.72 -17.71 0.83
CA HIS A 130 11.99 -18.20 2.18
C HIS A 130 11.99 -17.15 3.31
N SER A 131 11.82 -15.87 3.00
CA SER A 131 11.61 -14.81 4.00
C SER A 131 10.11 -14.61 4.33
N PHE A 132 9.82 -13.72 5.29
CA PHE A 132 8.47 -13.37 5.70
C PHE A 132 8.19 -11.91 5.37
N ALA A 133 7.07 -11.64 4.70
CA ALA A 133 6.55 -10.30 4.48
C ALA A 133 5.69 -9.92 5.67
N SER A 134 5.89 -8.72 6.20
CA SER A 134 5.12 -8.17 7.32
C SER A 134 4.42 -6.91 6.86
N LEU A 135 3.12 -7.00 6.65
CA LEU A 135 2.25 -5.87 6.32
C LEU A 135 1.69 -5.31 7.62
N GLN A 136 1.70 -4.00 7.76
CA GLN A 136 1.19 -3.33 8.95
C GLN A 136 0.65 -1.95 8.59
N CYS A 137 -0.44 -1.58 9.24
CA CYS A 137 -1.03 -0.26 9.22
C CYS A 137 -1.00 0.39 10.60
N ASP A 138 -1.06 1.71 10.63
CA ASP A 138 -1.16 2.47 11.88
C ASP A 138 -2.48 2.19 12.61
N GLU A 139 -2.56 2.52 13.89
CA GLU A 139 -3.72 2.21 14.73
C GLU A 139 -5.03 2.76 14.15
N GLY A 140 -6.05 1.90 14.07
CA GLY A 140 -7.35 2.21 13.48
C GLY A 140 -7.42 2.14 11.95
N ASN A 141 -6.32 1.85 11.27
CA ASN A 141 -6.30 1.56 9.84
C ASN A 141 -6.23 0.04 9.58
N LEU A 142 -6.89 -0.42 8.52
CA LEU A 142 -6.85 -1.78 8.03
C LEU A 142 -6.07 -1.85 6.72
N ILE A 143 -5.45 -3.00 6.50
CA ILE A 143 -4.73 -3.35 5.27
C ILE A 143 -5.77 -3.60 4.18
N PHE A 144 -5.63 -2.88 3.07
CA PHE A 144 -6.30 -3.17 1.82
C PHE A 144 -5.26 -3.49 0.76
N VAL A 145 -5.17 -4.76 0.39
CA VAL A 145 -4.20 -5.22 -0.61
C VAL A 145 -4.64 -4.71 -1.99
N ILE A 146 -3.72 -4.09 -2.72
CA ILE A 146 -3.96 -3.65 -4.10
C ILE A 146 -3.56 -4.77 -5.06
N GLY A 147 -2.43 -5.42 -4.80
CA GLY A 147 -1.96 -6.52 -5.62
C GLY A 147 -0.80 -7.26 -4.99
N ALA A 148 -0.62 -8.52 -5.36
CA ALA A 148 0.50 -9.31 -4.89
C ALA A 148 0.94 -10.38 -5.89
N HIS A 149 2.26 -10.53 -6.04
CA HIS A 149 2.89 -11.31 -7.09
C HIS A 149 4.01 -12.18 -6.50
N TYR A 150 3.88 -13.50 -6.61
CA TYR A 150 4.94 -14.42 -6.23
C TYR A 150 5.60 -15.02 -7.47
N GLY A 151 6.90 -14.74 -7.65
CA GLY A 151 7.58 -15.06 -8.89
C GLY A 151 8.95 -14.38 -9.05
N ARG A 152 9.33 -14.13 -10.30
CA ARG A 152 10.49 -13.33 -10.69
C ARG A 152 10.18 -12.65 -12.02
N HIS A 153 10.43 -11.35 -12.05
CA HIS A 153 10.16 -10.43 -13.16
C HIS A 153 11.39 -9.65 -13.63
N ASP A 154 12.46 -9.67 -12.82
CA ASP A 154 13.70 -9.02 -13.17
C ASP A 154 14.92 -9.80 -12.64
N ARG A 155 16.12 -9.41 -13.13
CA ARG A 155 17.41 -10.05 -12.81
C ARG A 155 18.17 -9.35 -11.69
N THR A 156 17.60 -8.33 -11.07
CA THR A 156 18.22 -7.45 -10.07
C THR A 156 17.65 -7.63 -8.66
N THR A 157 16.39 -8.04 -8.55
CA THR A 157 15.68 -8.26 -7.30
C THR A 157 16.09 -9.59 -6.68
N CYS A 158 16.42 -9.56 -5.39
CA CYS A 158 16.80 -10.74 -4.60
C CYS A 158 17.98 -11.54 -5.18
N ILE A 159 19.03 -10.85 -5.63
CA ILE A 159 20.19 -11.46 -6.34
C ILE A 159 21.34 -11.94 -5.44
N SER A 160 21.37 -11.53 -4.18
CA SER A 160 22.50 -11.77 -3.28
C SER A 160 22.85 -13.26 -3.17
N GLN A 161 24.09 -13.61 -3.54
CA GLN A 161 24.63 -14.98 -3.50
C GLN A 161 23.87 -16.01 -4.36
N ARG A 162 23.18 -15.56 -5.42
CA ARG A 162 22.42 -16.45 -6.31
C ARG A 162 23.19 -16.80 -7.59
N PRO A 163 23.20 -18.08 -8.01
CA PRO A 163 23.73 -18.47 -9.31
C PRO A 163 22.89 -17.86 -10.44
N GLU A 164 23.55 -17.55 -11.55
CA GLU A 164 22.90 -16.99 -12.75
C GLU A 164 21.72 -17.84 -13.23
N SER A 165 21.83 -19.18 -13.13
CA SER A 165 20.77 -20.10 -13.52
C SER A 165 19.46 -19.92 -12.74
N GLN A 166 19.50 -19.35 -11.53
CA GLN A 166 18.31 -19.13 -10.70
C GLN A 166 17.64 -17.77 -10.94
N ILE A 167 18.29 -16.86 -11.69
CA ILE A 167 17.80 -15.49 -11.94
C ILE A 167 17.49 -15.20 -13.41
N GLN A 168 17.84 -16.11 -14.33
CA GLN A 168 17.59 -15.93 -15.77
C GLN A 168 16.10 -15.92 -16.16
N ASN A 169 15.28 -16.73 -15.50
CA ASN A 169 13.86 -16.82 -15.83
C ASN A 169 13.07 -15.68 -15.16
N ILE A 170 12.84 -14.61 -15.93
CA ILE A 170 12.06 -13.42 -15.54
C ILE A 170 10.61 -13.46 -16.02
N ASP A 171 10.23 -14.49 -16.77
CA ASP A 171 8.84 -14.76 -17.14
C ASP A 171 8.26 -15.78 -16.15
N CYS A 172 8.48 -15.52 -14.87
CA CYS A 172 8.01 -16.37 -13.79
C CYS A 172 6.98 -15.60 -12.97
N SER A 173 5.71 -15.72 -13.32
CA SER A 173 4.60 -15.27 -12.47
C SER A 173 3.60 -16.38 -12.27
N ARG A 174 3.12 -16.52 -11.03
CA ARG A 174 1.74 -16.91 -10.80
C ARG A 174 1.02 -15.81 -10.04
N GLN A 175 -0.18 -15.49 -10.51
CA GLN A 175 -1.10 -14.63 -9.77
C GLN A 175 -1.65 -15.39 -8.58
N GLN A 176 -1.21 -15.00 -7.39
CA GLN A 176 -1.60 -15.63 -6.13
C GLN A 176 -1.87 -14.60 -5.05
N ALA A 177 -2.30 -13.42 -5.51
CA ALA A 177 -2.77 -12.39 -4.63
C ALA A 177 -3.85 -12.92 -3.68
N SER A 178 -4.67 -13.90 -4.09
CA SER A 178 -5.70 -14.52 -3.25
C SER A 178 -5.18 -15.00 -1.89
N LYS A 179 -3.98 -15.58 -1.80
CA LYS A 179 -3.42 -16.02 -0.51
C LYS A 179 -3.00 -14.86 0.37
N VAL A 180 -2.55 -13.76 -0.23
CA VAL A 180 -2.24 -12.53 0.50
C VAL A 180 -3.52 -11.84 0.95
N PHE A 181 -4.52 -11.72 0.06
CA PHE A 181 -5.85 -11.20 0.38
C PHE A 181 -6.49 -11.97 1.54
N GLU A 182 -6.60 -13.30 1.43
CA GLU A 182 -7.15 -14.18 2.49
C GLU A 182 -6.41 -14.02 3.83
N SER A 183 -5.09 -13.77 3.78
CA SER A 183 -4.26 -13.75 4.99
C SER A 183 -4.17 -12.37 5.63
N CYS A 184 -4.26 -11.29 4.86
CA CYS A 184 -3.87 -9.95 5.29
C CYS A 184 -4.94 -8.88 5.13
N ASP A 185 -5.88 -9.04 4.21
CA ASP A 185 -6.88 -8.01 3.93
C ASP A 185 -7.82 -7.81 5.13
N GLY A 186 -8.19 -6.57 5.41
CA GLY A 186 -9.06 -6.21 6.55
C GLY A 186 -8.40 -6.37 7.92
N LYS A 187 -7.08 -6.63 8.00
CA LYS A 187 -6.35 -6.71 9.27
C LYS A 187 -5.53 -5.45 9.48
N ASN A 188 -5.27 -5.07 10.73
CA ASN A 188 -4.32 -4.01 11.01
C ASN A 188 -2.86 -4.45 10.75
N GLY A 189 -2.59 -5.75 10.86
CA GLY A 189 -1.28 -6.36 10.67
C GLY A 189 -1.35 -7.79 10.14
N CYS A 190 -0.35 -8.20 9.38
CA CYS A 190 -0.26 -9.55 8.80
C CYS A 190 1.19 -9.95 8.54
N VAL A 191 1.52 -11.22 8.82
CA VAL A 191 2.81 -11.83 8.44
C VAL A 191 2.56 -13.02 7.52
N ILE A 192 3.17 -13.01 6.33
CA ILE A 192 3.02 -14.07 5.33
C ILE A 192 4.38 -14.54 4.81
N LYS A 193 4.57 -15.86 4.73
CA LYS A 193 5.83 -16.45 4.23
C LYS A 193 5.89 -16.40 2.71
N ALA A 194 6.93 -15.78 2.16
CA ALA A 194 7.23 -15.80 0.73
C ALA A 194 7.82 -17.16 0.34
N GLY A 195 7.00 -18.18 0.10
CA GLY A 195 7.52 -19.51 -0.22
C GLY A 195 6.53 -20.43 -0.91
N ASN A 196 7.07 -21.47 -1.55
CA ASN A 196 6.30 -22.47 -2.29
C ASN A 196 5.29 -23.25 -1.42
N SER A 197 5.43 -23.23 -0.10
CA SER A 197 4.45 -23.82 0.82
C SER A 197 3.13 -23.05 0.88
N VAL A 198 3.16 -21.74 0.60
CA VAL A 198 2.00 -20.85 0.62
C VAL A 198 1.46 -20.66 -0.80
N PHE A 199 2.37 -20.43 -1.74
CA PHE A 199 2.05 -20.03 -3.11
C PHE A 199 2.31 -21.15 -4.15
N GLY A 200 2.68 -22.36 -3.74
CA GLY A 200 3.20 -23.35 -4.71
C GLY A 200 4.43 -22.83 -5.48
N ASP A 201 4.93 -23.61 -6.42
CA ASP A 201 6.08 -23.22 -7.24
C ASP A 201 5.63 -22.87 -8.68
N PRO A 202 5.66 -21.58 -9.08
CA PRO A 202 5.36 -21.20 -10.46
C PRO A 202 6.44 -21.56 -11.47
N CYS A 203 7.71 -21.70 -11.03
CA CYS A 203 8.83 -21.93 -11.93
C CYS A 203 9.99 -22.63 -11.20
N TYR A 204 10.04 -23.95 -11.36
CA TYR A 204 11.03 -24.78 -10.66
C TYR A 204 12.46 -24.39 -11.04
N GLY A 205 13.33 -24.28 -10.03
CA GLY A 205 14.74 -23.93 -10.21
C GLY A 205 15.03 -22.42 -10.32
N THR A 206 14.01 -21.59 -10.41
CA THR A 206 14.14 -20.13 -10.33
C THR A 206 13.92 -19.67 -8.89
N PHE A 207 14.81 -18.81 -8.39
CA PHE A 207 14.66 -18.21 -7.07
C PHE A 207 13.65 -17.06 -7.15
N LYS A 208 12.61 -17.07 -6.32
CA LYS A 208 11.48 -16.12 -6.45
C LYS A 208 11.52 -15.03 -5.38
N TYR A 209 10.58 -14.11 -5.47
CA TYR A 209 10.24 -13.12 -4.46
C TYR A 209 8.75 -12.84 -4.50
N LEU A 210 8.22 -12.36 -3.37
CA LEU A 210 6.86 -11.88 -3.20
C LEU A 210 6.89 -10.35 -3.24
N GLU A 211 6.16 -9.77 -4.18
CA GLU A 211 5.85 -8.34 -4.22
C GLU A 211 4.44 -8.16 -3.70
N VAL A 212 4.24 -7.24 -2.76
CA VAL A 212 2.92 -6.89 -2.23
C VAL A 212 2.77 -5.39 -2.20
N ALA A 213 1.66 -4.90 -2.74
CA ALA A 213 1.24 -3.52 -2.58
C ALA A 213 -0.06 -3.47 -1.80
N TYR A 214 -0.13 -2.58 -0.81
CA TYR A 214 -1.31 -2.38 0.00
C TYR A 214 -1.42 -0.92 0.47
N ILE A 215 -2.62 -0.52 0.82
CA ILE A 215 -2.90 0.77 1.47
C ILE A 215 -3.44 0.54 2.87
N CYS A 216 -3.36 1.60 3.67
CA CYS A 216 -3.88 1.64 5.03
C CYS A 216 -5.02 2.65 5.06
N GLU A 217 -6.24 2.17 5.17
CA GLU A 217 -7.42 3.03 5.28
C GLU A 217 -8.13 2.75 6.60
N LYS A 218 -8.74 3.78 7.18
CA LYS A 218 -9.63 3.59 8.33
C LYS A 218 -10.85 2.83 7.85
N ASP A 219 -11.29 1.85 8.62
CA ASP A 219 -12.57 1.20 8.37
C ASP A 219 -13.70 2.20 8.64
N THR A 220 -14.05 2.98 7.62
CA THR A 220 -15.18 3.92 7.68
C THR A 220 -16.49 3.22 7.34
N GLY A 221 -16.46 1.91 7.06
CA GLY A 221 -17.51 1.18 6.36
C GLY A 221 -17.83 1.77 4.98
N PHE A 222 -18.65 1.06 4.20
CA PHE A 222 -19.11 1.52 2.89
C PHE A 222 -20.30 2.48 3.07
N GLU A 223 -20.19 3.73 2.61
CA GLU A 223 -21.36 4.59 2.43
C GLU A 223 -22.12 4.11 1.19
N VAL A 224 -23.31 3.57 1.38
CA VAL A 224 -24.19 3.19 0.28
C VAL A 224 -24.67 4.48 -0.39
N SER A 225 -24.15 4.79 -1.58
CA SER A 225 -24.61 5.94 -2.36
C SER A 225 -26.09 5.74 -2.76
N PRO A 226 -26.97 6.72 -2.56
CA PRO A 226 -28.38 6.63 -2.97
C PRO A 226 -28.62 6.51 -4.48
N ASP A 227 -27.59 6.66 -5.32
CA ASP A 227 -27.74 6.99 -6.74
C ASP A 227 -27.77 5.79 -7.71
N GLU A 228 -27.74 4.53 -7.27
CA GLU A 228 -27.88 3.36 -8.17
C GLU A 228 -29.32 2.86 -8.33
N VAL A 229 -30.31 3.76 -8.41
CA VAL A 229 -31.65 3.39 -8.90
C VAL A 229 -32.22 4.52 -9.76
N GLU A 230 -31.90 4.55 -11.05
CA GLU A 230 -32.77 5.22 -12.02
C GLU A 230 -33.81 4.22 -12.54
N PRO A 231 -35.12 4.40 -12.24
CA PRO A 231 -36.17 3.56 -12.78
C PRO A 231 -36.51 4.00 -14.20
N SER A 232 -36.52 3.05 -15.16
CA SER A 232 -37.11 3.28 -16.48
C SER A 232 -38.60 3.57 -16.36
N VAL A 233 -39.01 4.76 -16.81
CA VAL A 233 -40.39 5.29 -16.78
C VAL A 233 -41.35 4.43 -17.60
N GLY A 234 -42.41 3.91 -16.96
CA GLY A 234 -43.66 3.57 -17.66
C GLY A 234 -44.58 2.55 -16.98
N GLY A 235 -45.60 3.03 -16.25
CA GLY A 235 -46.82 2.26 -15.95
C GLY A 235 -47.37 2.44 -14.54
N ALA A 236 -48.67 2.77 -14.42
CA ALA A 236 -49.35 3.23 -13.21
C ALA A 236 -49.66 2.15 -12.16
N ASP A 237 -49.57 2.56 -10.89
CA ASP A 237 -50.19 2.08 -9.65
C ASP A 237 -50.23 0.57 -9.36
N ASP A 238 -49.32 0.11 -8.49
CA ASP A 238 -49.63 -0.72 -7.31
C ASP A 238 -48.42 -0.70 -6.34
N GLN A 239 -48.67 -0.60 -5.03
CA GLN A 239 -47.62 -0.39 -4.02
C GLN A 239 -46.61 -1.54 -3.98
N THR A 240 -45.42 -1.26 -4.51
CA THR A 240 -44.19 -2.05 -4.36
C THR A 240 -43.26 -1.32 -3.40
N ASP A 241 -43.08 -1.85 -2.20
CA ASP A 241 -42.30 -1.28 -1.10
C ASP A 241 -40.81 -1.67 -1.14
N ALA A 242 -40.27 -1.84 -2.35
CA ALA A 242 -38.84 -1.94 -2.60
C ALA A 242 -38.30 -0.70 -3.36
N ILE A 243 -38.82 0.50 -3.05
CA ILE A 243 -38.27 1.77 -3.55
C ILE A 243 -38.18 2.76 -2.36
N PRO A 244 -37.04 3.44 -2.13
CA PRO A 244 -36.94 4.47 -1.10
C PRO A 244 -37.76 5.71 -1.51
N MET A 245 -38.56 6.25 -0.59
CA MET A 245 -39.30 7.50 -0.83
C MET A 245 -38.35 8.71 -0.85
N SER A 246 -38.40 9.50 -1.93
CA SER A 246 -37.86 10.86 -1.95
C SER A 246 -38.74 11.77 -1.08
N SER A 247 -38.19 12.31 0.02
CA SER A 247 -38.90 13.23 0.90
C SER A 247 -38.96 14.64 0.30
N SER A 248 -40.12 15.00 -0.27
CA SER A 248 -40.52 16.40 -0.37
C SER A 248 -40.88 16.92 1.03
N SER A 249 -40.31 18.07 1.34
CA SER A 249 -40.45 18.92 2.54
C SER A 249 -41.75 18.87 3.35
N ASP A 250 -41.52 18.99 4.66
CA ASP A 250 -42.35 19.44 5.78
C ASP A 250 -43.06 18.41 6.68
N SER A 251 -42.69 18.52 7.97
CA SER A 251 -43.41 18.16 9.20
C SER A 251 -43.44 16.70 9.66
N LEU A 252 -42.46 16.31 10.50
CA LEU A 252 -42.61 16.13 11.95
C LEU A 252 -41.37 15.43 12.53
N SER A 253 -40.87 16.02 13.61
CA SER A 253 -39.73 15.58 14.41
C SER A 253 -39.98 14.25 15.14
N THR A 254 -39.13 13.26 14.90
CA THR A 254 -38.52 12.44 15.95
C THR A 254 -37.08 12.17 15.52
N SER A 255 -36.13 12.64 16.32
CA SER A 255 -34.69 12.50 16.09
C SER A 255 -34.28 11.04 16.28
N ASP A 256 -33.92 10.37 15.18
CA ASP A 256 -33.05 9.20 15.25
C ASP A 256 -31.66 9.66 15.72
N GLU A 257 -31.01 8.82 16.53
CA GLU A 257 -29.68 9.08 17.12
C GLU A 257 -28.68 9.54 16.04
N PRO A 258 -27.96 10.67 16.23
CA PRO A 258 -27.07 11.26 15.22
C PRO A 258 -25.81 10.42 14.90
N ASP A 259 -25.68 9.27 15.56
CA ASP A 259 -24.48 8.44 15.57
C ASP A 259 -24.69 7.12 14.80
N ALA A 260 -25.93 6.82 14.39
CA ALA A 260 -26.26 5.59 13.68
C ALA A 260 -25.99 5.75 12.17
N ARG A 261 -24.72 5.58 11.77
CA ARG A 261 -24.37 5.30 10.36
C ARG A 261 -24.73 3.85 10.02
N ALA A 262 -25.47 3.66 8.93
CA ALA A 262 -25.73 2.34 8.36
C ALA A 262 -24.45 1.82 7.67
N THR A 263 -23.50 1.37 8.46
CA THR A 263 -22.20 0.86 8.00
C THR A 263 -22.12 -0.64 8.25
N LEU A 264 -21.94 -1.42 7.19
CA LEU A 264 -21.65 -2.86 7.27
C LEU A 264 -20.14 -3.08 7.20
N PRO A 265 -19.55 -3.81 8.17
CA PRO A 265 -18.15 -4.23 8.12
C PRO A 265 -17.84 -5.09 6.89
N THR A 266 -16.68 -4.89 6.27
CA THR A 266 -16.24 -5.64 5.08
C THR A 266 -15.96 -7.13 5.29
N PRO A 267 -15.77 -7.67 6.52
CA PRO A 267 -15.82 -9.11 6.75
C PRO A 267 -17.14 -9.57 7.40
N CYS A 268 -18.28 -8.93 7.11
CA CYS A 268 -19.56 -9.52 7.49
C CYS A 268 -19.86 -10.71 6.58
N ASP A 269 -19.87 -11.91 7.16
CA ASP A 269 -20.54 -13.06 6.55
C ASP A 269 -22.01 -12.68 6.33
N ILE A 270 -22.41 -12.48 5.07
CA ILE A 270 -23.80 -12.17 4.73
C ILE A 270 -24.60 -13.48 4.79
N LEU A 271 -25.46 -13.60 5.80
CA LEU A 271 -26.48 -14.66 5.83
C LEU A 271 -27.73 -14.17 5.08
N VAL A 272 -27.89 -14.60 3.83
CA VAL A 272 -29.13 -14.38 3.08
C VAL A 272 -30.09 -15.53 3.35
N SER A 273 -31.15 -15.25 4.09
CA SER A 273 -32.23 -16.22 4.35
C SER A 273 -33.57 -15.66 3.88
N TYR A 274 -34.32 -16.44 3.10
CA TYR A 274 -35.64 -16.06 2.65
C TYR A 274 -36.70 -16.58 3.62
N SER A 275 -37.60 -15.69 4.06
CA SER A 275 -38.73 -16.04 4.93
C SER A 275 -39.82 -16.83 4.19
N THR A 276 -39.85 -16.79 2.86
CA THR A 276 -40.76 -17.55 1.99
C THR A 276 -40.08 -18.01 0.70
N PHE A 277 -40.67 -19.00 0.03
CA PHE A 277 -40.29 -19.37 -1.32
C PHE A 277 -40.70 -18.28 -2.34
N PRO A 278 -39.96 -18.13 -3.46
CA PRO A 278 -40.35 -17.22 -4.54
C PRO A 278 -41.82 -17.43 -4.96
N GLY A 279 -42.60 -16.35 -4.94
CA GLY A 279 -44.03 -16.37 -5.27
C GLY A 279 -44.99 -16.46 -4.07
N TYR A 280 -44.49 -16.56 -2.84
CA TYR A 280 -45.29 -16.53 -1.60
C TYR A 280 -44.91 -15.33 -0.72
N VAL A 281 -45.89 -14.79 0.02
CA VAL A 281 -45.73 -13.57 0.84
C VAL A 281 -45.71 -13.92 2.33
N SER A 282 -44.73 -13.39 3.07
CA SER A 282 -44.71 -13.42 4.54
C SER A 282 -45.41 -12.19 5.10
N TRP A 283 -46.46 -12.39 5.89
CA TRP A 283 -47.09 -11.29 6.62
C TRP A 283 -46.16 -10.82 7.76
N ARG A 284 -46.11 -9.50 7.97
CA ARG A 284 -45.28 -8.84 8.98
C ARG A 284 -46.18 -7.97 9.85
N ASP A 285 -46.13 -8.17 11.16
CA ASP A 285 -46.66 -7.21 12.12
C ASP A 285 -45.67 -6.05 12.28
N THR A 286 -46.19 -4.83 12.37
CA THR A 286 -45.36 -3.62 12.41
C THR A 286 -44.69 -3.39 13.76
N GLN A 287 -45.15 -4.05 14.82
CA GLN A 287 -44.57 -3.96 16.17
C GLN A 287 -43.68 -5.16 16.50
N SER A 288 -44.08 -6.39 16.13
CA SER A 288 -43.32 -7.60 16.47
C SER A 288 -42.45 -8.14 15.33
N GLY A 289 -42.72 -7.78 14.07
CA GLY A 289 -41.99 -8.28 12.91
C GLY A 289 -42.69 -9.45 12.21
N SER A 290 -41.94 -10.23 11.43
CA SER A 290 -42.48 -11.43 10.78
C SER A 290 -42.18 -12.63 11.65
N TRP A 291 -42.98 -13.70 11.56
CA TRP A 291 -42.75 -14.92 12.34
C TRP A 291 -41.30 -15.44 12.23
N TYR A 292 -40.69 -15.30 11.04
CA TYR A 292 -39.29 -15.68 10.82
C TYR A 292 -38.32 -14.85 11.68
N VAL A 293 -38.52 -13.54 11.74
CA VAL A 293 -37.69 -12.62 12.52
C VAL A 293 -37.95 -12.80 14.02
N GLU A 294 -39.21 -12.94 14.43
CA GLU A 294 -39.58 -13.20 15.83
C GLU A 294 -38.98 -14.51 16.37
N THR A 295 -39.01 -15.56 15.55
CA THR A 295 -38.47 -16.87 15.95
C THR A 295 -36.94 -16.85 15.97
N LEU A 296 -36.30 -16.18 15.01
CA LEU A 296 -34.85 -15.99 14.98
C LEU A 296 -34.38 -15.21 16.20
N ASP A 297 -35.05 -14.11 16.53
CA ASP A 297 -34.72 -13.27 17.67
C ASP A 297 -34.81 -14.05 18.99
N ARG A 298 -35.89 -14.81 19.18
CA ARG A 298 -36.05 -15.69 20.36
C ARG A 298 -34.95 -16.75 20.47
N ILE A 299 -34.62 -17.43 19.37
CA ILE A 299 -33.58 -18.48 19.39
C ILE A 299 -32.21 -17.88 19.68
N LEU A 300 -31.92 -16.69 19.13
CA LEU A 300 -30.69 -15.97 19.44
C LEU A 300 -30.67 -15.55 20.91
N GLU A 301 -31.76 -14.99 21.45
CA GLU A 301 -31.82 -14.58 22.86
C GLU A 301 -31.57 -15.75 23.82
N GLU A 302 -32.18 -16.91 23.54
CA GLU A 302 -32.06 -18.09 24.40
C GLU A 302 -30.71 -18.82 24.25
N ASN A 303 -30.10 -18.82 23.06
CA ASN A 303 -28.99 -19.73 22.73
C ASN A 303 -27.69 -19.05 22.27
N ALA A 304 -27.66 -17.73 22.06
CA ALA A 304 -26.47 -17.03 21.55
C ALA A 304 -25.24 -17.14 22.46
N SER A 305 -25.44 -17.40 23.76
CA SER A 305 -24.33 -17.60 24.70
C SER A 305 -23.76 -19.03 24.68
N THR A 306 -24.56 -20.02 24.26
CA THR A 306 -24.24 -21.45 24.38
C THR A 306 -23.95 -22.13 23.05
N ASP A 307 -24.57 -21.69 21.96
CA ASP A 307 -24.57 -22.39 20.66
C ASP A 307 -23.99 -21.53 19.55
N ASP A 308 -23.51 -22.16 18.47
CA ASP A 308 -23.02 -21.44 17.29
C ASP A 308 -24.15 -21.11 16.31
N LEU A 309 -23.93 -20.13 15.44
CA LEU A 309 -24.95 -19.60 14.53
C LEU A 309 -25.55 -20.68 13.63
N VAL A 310 -24.76 -21.66 13.19
CA VAL A 310 -25.24 -22.76 12.34
C VAL A 310 -26.22 -23.63 13.11
N THR A 311 -25.87 -23.98 14.34
CA THR A 311 -26.71 -24.77 15.23
C THR A 311 -28.02 -24.03 15.55
N MET A 312 -27.95 -22.73 15.82
CA MET A 312 -29.13 -21.88 16.05
C MET A 312 -30.02 -21.75 14.79
N LEU A 313 -29.41 -21.64 13.60
CA LEU A 313 -30.16 -21.64 12.34
C LEU A 313 -30.80 -22.99 12.05
N MET A 314 -30.18 -24.12 12.43
CA MET A 314 -30.83 -25.44 12.34
C MET A 314 -32.03 -25.58 13.29
N MET A 315 -31.98 -24.93 14.45
CA MET A 315 -33.12 -24.90 15.39
C MET A 315 -34.33 -24.17 14.78
N LEU A 316 -34.12 -23.13 13.96
CA LEU A 316 -35.20 -22.48 13.19
C LEU A 316 -35.86 -23.42 12.19
N ILE A 317 -35.09 -24.32 11.58
CA ILE A 317 -35.57 -25.26 10.55
C ILE A 317 -36.37 -26.41 11.18
N MET A 318 -35.99 -26.85 12.38
CA MET A 318 -36.58 -28.04 13.01
C MET A 318 -37.86 -27.78 13.82
N GLY A 319 -38.16 -26.52 14.15
CA GLY A 319 -39.44 -26.09 14.75
C GLY A 319 -39.64 -26.51 16.21
N ASP A 320 -40.01 -25.55 17.05
CA ASP A 320 -40.44 -25.78 18.44
C ASP A 320 -41.80 -26.54 18.44
N PRO A 321 -41.96 -27.68 19.16
CA PRO A 321 -43.20 -28.47 19.11
C PRO A 321 -44.42 -27.81 19.77
N SER A 322 -44.25 -26.60 20.33
CA SER A 322 -45.20 -25.98 21.25
C SER A 322 -46.24 -25.04 20.61
N PHE A 323 -46.16 -24.76 19.30
CA PHE A 323 -47.17 -23.98 18.58
C PHE A 323 -47.86 -24.78 17.47
N GLY A 324 -49.18 -24.95 17.62
CA GLY A 324 -50.02 -25.67 16.69
C GLY A 324 -50.31 -24.89 15.41
N SER A 325 -50.23 -25.62 14.29
CA SER A 325 -50.87 -25.40 12.98
C SER A 325 -50.55 -24.11 12.21
N GLY A 326 -49.75 -24.25 11.13
CA GLY A 326 -49.89 -23.39 9.95
C GLY A 326 -48.63 -23.15 9.12
N GLY A 327 -48.03 -24.18 8.52
CA GLY A 327 -47.08 -24.00 7.41
C GLY A 327 -45.82 -24.86 7.52
N SER A 328 -45.82 -26.02 6.86
CA SER A 328 -44.61 -26.80 6.62
C SER A 328 -43.83 -26.16 5.48
N PHE A 329 -42.61 -25.68 5.71
CA PHE A 329 -41.69 -25.30 4.63
C PHE A 329 -40.23 -25.63 5.01
N ILE A 330 -39.60 -26.42 4.15
CA ILE A 330 -38.24 -26.94 4.31
C ILE A 330 -37.25 -25.87 3.84
N LEU A 331 -36.40 -25.37 4.74
CA LEU A 331 -35.24 -24.55 4.39
C LEU A 331 -34.12 -25.46 3.85
N THR A 332 -33.59 -25.16 2.67
CA THR A 332 -32.37 -25.78 2.14
C THR A 332 -31.22 -24.77 2.26
N GLY A 333 -30.31 -24.98 3.21
CA GLY A 333 -29.09 -24.21 3.38
C GLY A 333 -27.87 -25.12 3.29
N HIS A 334 -26.96 -24.81 2.37
CA HIS A 334 -25.64 -25.46 2.29
C HIS A 334 -24.67 -24.76 3.24
N LEU A 335 -23.90 -25.55 3.99
CA LEU A 335 -23.00 -25.06 5.03
C LEU A 335 -21.67 -25.82 4.99
N GLN A 336 -20.55 -25.09 4.95
CA GLN A 336 -19.20 -25.62 5.19
C GLN A 336 -18.71 -25.16 6.58
N PRO A 337 -18.10 -26.04 7.40
CA PRO A 337 -17.85 -25.76 8.81
C PRO A 337 -16.41 -25.31 9.10
N GLY A 338 -16.25 -24.39 10.07
CA GLY A 338 -14.98 -24.24 10.79
C GLY A 338 -14.78 -22.90 11.51
N LEU A 339 -15.45 -22.65 12.63
CA LEU A 339 -15.11 -21.55 13.56
C LEU A 339 -15.28 -21.99 15.02
N THR A 340 -14.26 -21.73 15.85
CA THR A 340 -14.30 -21.80 17.32
C THR A 340 -14.31 -20.39 17.91
N LYS A 341 -15.19 -20.21 18.90
CA LYS A 341 -15.66 -19.01 19.61
C LYS A 341 -14.59 -18.14 20.29
N THR A 342 -14.86 -16.83 20.43
CA THR A 342 -14.49 -16.06 21.64
C THR A 342 -15.53 -14.95 21.89
N MET A 343 -16.01 -14.88 23.13
CA MET A 343 -17.05 -13.98 23.66
C MET A 343 -16.37 -12.79 24.36
N VAL A 344 -16.84 -11.56 24.12
CA VAL A 344 -16.37 -10.32 24.76
C VAL A 344 -17.41 -9.87 25.80
N HIS A 345 -16.94 -9.53 27.01
CA HIS A 345 -17.75 -8.84 28.03
C HIS A 345 -17.16 -7.44 28.23
N VAL A 346 -17.96 -6.39 27.98
CA VAL A 346 -17.64 -5.00 28.31
C VAL A 346 -18.63 -4.53 29.37
N THR A 347 -18.12 -3.96 30.47
CA THR A 347 -18.91 -3.06 31.32
C THR A 347 -18.24 -1.70 31.39
N CYS A 348 -19.02 -0.73 30.94
CA CYS A 348 -18.78 0.71 30.86
C CYS A 348 -18.83 1.37 32.23
N THR A 349 -18.00 2.41 32.47
CA THR A 349 -18.43 3.70 33.06
C THR A 349 -17.32 4.75 32.92
N THR A 350 -17.51 5.64 31.94
CA THR A 350 -17.33 7.11 31.94
C THR A 350 -16.50 7.81 33.02
N VAL A 351 -15.53 8.66 32.61
CA VAL A 351 -15.31 10.05 33.12
C VAL A 351 -14.69 10.92 32.01
N LEU A 352 -15.32 12.08 31.77
CA LEU A 352 -14.93 13.17 30.86
C LEU A 352 -13.56 13.79 31.16
N LEU A 353 -12.89 14.35 30.15
CA LEU A 353 -12.78 15.81 29.97
C LEU A 353 -12.00 16.20 28.71
N ALA A 354 -12.52 17.25 28.07
CA ALA A 354 -11.98 17.95 26.92
C ALA A 354 -10.47 18.23 27.03
N ALA A 355 -9.70 17.60 26.16
CA ALA A 355 -8.40 18.09 25.73
C ALA A 355 -8.53 18.43 24.24
N THR A 356 -8.75 19.72 23.99
CA THR A 356 -8.20 20.47 22.86
C THR A 356 -7.92 19.70 21.58
N CYS A 357 -8.72 20.03 20.56
CA CYS A 357 -8.44 19.86 19.14
C CYS A 357 -7.11 20.56 18.76
N LEU A 358 -6.00 19.93 19.12
CA LEU A 358 -4.60 20.25 18.81
C LEU A 358 -3.83 18.91 18.76
N LEU A 359 -4.24 18.04 17.86
CA LEU A 359 -3.35 17.07 17.24
C LEU A 359 -3.55 17.33 15.75
N LEU A 360 -2.91 18.38 15.24
CA LEU A 360 -1.78 18.20 14.35
C LEU A 360 -2.09 17.06 13.37
N SER A 361 -2.48 17.42 12.15
CA SER A 361 -1.85 16.76 11.01
C SER A 361 -0.38 16.60 11.41
N GLN A 362 0.12 15.38 11.55
CA GLN A 362 1.54 15.21 11.43
C GLN A 362 1.83 15.53 9.97
N ASP A 363 1.95 16.83 9.67
CA ASP A 363 2.71 17.28 8.54
C ASP A 363 4.08 16.67 8.78
N VAL A 364 4.35 15.55 8.10
CA VAL A 364 5.68 14.96 8.05
C VAL A 364 6.55 16.06 7.47
N VAL A 365 7.27 16.78 8.33
CA VAL A 365 8.10 17.91 7.93
C VAL A 365 9.16 17.35 7.00
N THR A 366 9.02 17.67 5.72
CA THR A 366 9.97 17.25 4.69
C THR A 366 10.99 18.36 4.56
N GLU A 367 12.25 18.01 4.81
CA GLU A 367 13.38 18.90 4.64
C GLU A 367 14.00 18.67 3.27
N THR A 368 14.37 19.76 2.59
CA THR A 368 15.08 19.70 1.31
C THR A 368 16.43 20.36 1.46
N VAL A 369 17.50 19.62 1.21
CA VAL A 369 18.86 20.16 1.18
C VAL A 369 19.35 20.12 -0.26
N THR A 370 19.97 21.21 -0.72
CA THR A 370 20.56 21.32 -2.04
C THR A 370 22.01 21.76 -1.92
N THR A 371 22.91 21.04 -2.58
CA THR A 371 24.36 21.27 -2.59
C THR A 371 24.83 21.35 -4.04
N CYS A 372 25.42 22.48 -4.42
CA CYS A 372 25.88 22.68 -5.79
C CYS A 372 27.17 21.87 -6.07
N GLU A 373 27.46 21.52 -7.33
CA GLU A 373 28.63 20.69 -7.69
C GLU A 373 30.00 21.25 -7.24
N VAL A 374 30.12 22.55 -6.98
CA VAL A 374 31.33 23.17 -6.40
C VAL A 374 31.53 22.90 -4.92
N GLU A 375 30.46 22.55 -4.21
CA GLU A 375 30.50 22.20 -2.80
C GLU A 375 30.85 20.72 -2.65
N THR A 376 31.73 20.41 -1.70
CA THR A 376 32.29 19.07 -1.59
C THR A 376 31.46 18.14 -0.73
N ILE A 377 30.68 18.67 0.22
CA ILE A 377 29.95 17.89 1.23
C ILE A 377 28.47 18.28 1.21
N HIS A 378 27.62 17.28 1.09
CA HIS A 378 26.18 17.36 1.24
C HIS A 378 25.81 16.80 2.61
N SER A 379 25.23 17.64 3.48
CA SER A 379 24.99 17.34 4.89
C SER A 379 23.49 17.32 5.17
N LEU A 380 23.00 16.20 5.72
CA LEU A 380 21.64 16.03 6.22
C LEU A 380 21.72 15.91 7.74
N SER A 381 20.79 16.52 8.47
CA SER A 381 20.80 16.48 9.93
C SER A 381 19.39 16.53 10.51
N CYS A 382 19.16 15.76 11.57
CA CYS A 382 17.94 15.80 12.36
C CYS A 382 18.23 16.27 13.78
N ASP A 383 17.49 17.27 14.25
CA ASP A 383 17.56 17.71 15.66
C ASP A 383 16.95 16.66 16.60
N ILE A 384 15.84 16.03 16.16
CA ILE A 384 15.13 14.98 16.89
C ILE A 384 14.78 13.87 15.91
N GLY A 385 15.15 12.64 16.25
CA GLY A 385 14.91 11.47 15.41
C GLY A 385 16.07 11.16 14.47
N VAL A 386 15.78 10.44 13.38
CA VAL A 386 16.77 9.98 12.41
C VAL A 386 16.31 10.25 10.99
N ILE A 387 17.29 10.47 10.11
CA ILE A 387 17.10 10.75 8.70
C ILE A 387 16.42 9.56 8.02
N ARG A 388 15.40 9.86 7.22
CA ARG A 388 14.83 8.95 6.22
C ARG A 388 14.70 9.68 4.90
N VAL A 389 15.47 9.25 3.91
CA VAL A 389 15.48 9.85 2.58
C VAL A 389 14.28 9.35 1.76
N TYR A 390 13.56 10.28 1.13
CA TYR A 390 12.42 9.97 0.24
C TYR A 390 12.80 10.11 -1.23
N GLU A 391 13.43 11.23 -1.58
CA GLU A 391 13.81 11.58 -2.94
C GLU A 391 15.22 12.13 -2.95
N ALA A 392 15.95 11.87 -4.04
CA ALA A 392 17.20 12.56 -4.30
C ALA A 392 17.49 12.66 -5.80
N LEU A 393 18.13 13.75 -6.18
CA LEU A 393 18.51 14.08 -7.54
C LEU A 393 19.96 14.53 -7.57
N TYR A 394 20.77 13.86 -8.39
CA TYR A 394 22.08 14.36 -8.80
C TYR A 394 22.00 14.71 -10.29
N GLY A 395 22.01 16.00 -10.60
CA GLY A 395 21.73 16.45 -11.97
C GLY A 395 21.26 17.90 -11.98
N ARG A 396 20.23 18.20 -12.78
CA ARG A 396 19.58 19.50 -12.86
C ARG A 396 18.11 19.32 -13.25
N ALA A 397 17.22 19.81 -12.40
CA ALA A 397 15.77 19.82 -12.61
C ALA A 397 15.23 21.20 -13.04
N ASP A 398 16.00 22.28 -12.86
CA ASP A 398 15.58 23.63 -13.21
C ASP A 398 16.79 24.55 -13.52
N SER A 399 16.52 25.69 -14.17
CA SER A 399 17.55 26.65 -14.60
C SER A 399 17.96 27.67 -13.52
N VAL A 400 17.31 27.66 -12.36
CA VAL A 400 17.49 28.66 -11.29
C VAL A 400 18.41 28.12 -10.20
N THR A 401 18.15 26.89 -9.74
CA THR A 401 18.90 26.22 -8.69
C THR A 401 20.37 26.09 -9.08
N CYS A 402 21.25 26.61 -8.22
CA CYS A 402 22.69 26.71 -8.47
C CYS A 402 23.05 27.41 -9.81
N GLY A 403 22.21 28.35 -10.28
CA GLY A 403 22.38 29.03 -11.57
C GLY A 403 23.24 30.31 -11.54
N ASP A 404 23.49 30.87 -10.35
CA ASP A 404 24.16 32.16 -10.22
C ASP A 404 25.57 32.16 -10.84
N GLY A 405 25.81 33.10 -11.76
CA GLY A 405 27.09 33.27 -12.44
C GLY A 405 27.43 32.20 -13.50
N ARG A 406 26.49 31.32 -13.84
CA ARG A 406 26.71 30.22 -14.81
C ARG A 406 26.23 30.59 -16.22
N PRO A 407 26.93 30.17 -17.29
CA PRO A 407 26.50 30.40 -18.67
C PRO A 407 25.16 29.71 -18.97
N PRO A 408 24.26 30.30 -19.77
CA PRO A 408 22.96 29.71 -20.10
C PRO A 408 23.06 28.30 -20.70
N GLY A 409 24.12 28.02 -21.48
CA GLY A 409 24.35 26.69 -22.06
C GLY A 409 24.57 25.59 -21.03
N GLN A 410 25.03 25.91 -19.80
CA GLN A 410 25.20 24.94 -18.71
C GLN A 410 23.94 24.73 -17.87
N LEU A 411 22.91 25.56 -18.06
CA LEU A 411 21.65 25.56 -17.30
C LEU A 411 20.45 25.08 -18.13
N ALA A 412 20.66 24.80 -19.41
CA ALA A 412 19.60 24.52 -20.37
C ALA A 412 18.98 23.12 -20.21
N ASP A 413 19.78 22.12 -19.82
CA ASP A 413 19.29 20.76 -19.60
C ASP A 413 18.73 20.61 -18.19
N THR A 414 17.41 20.74 -18.08
CA THR A 414 16.64 20.58 -16.83
C THR A 414 16.02 19.18 -16.70
N THR A 415 16.40 18.26 -17.58
CA THR A 415 15.94 16.86 -17.56
C THR A 415 17.03 15.91 -17.08
N CYS A 416 18.18 16.46 -16.69
CA CYS A 416 19.33 15.69 -16.25
C CYS A 416 19.12 15.13 -14.84
N SER A 417 19.11 13.81 -14.73
CA SER A 417 19.10 13.11 -13.45
C SER A 417 19.91 11.83 -13.54
N GLN A 418 20.74 11.56 -12.54
CA GLN A 418 21.43 10.29 -12.39
C GLN A 418 20.55 9.26 -11.68
N ASP A 419 20.34 8.13 -12.36
CA ASP A 419 19.63 6.99 -11.80
C ASP A 419 20.37 6.35 -10.61
N GLY A 420 19.62 5.86 -9.61
CA GLY A 420 20.15 5.25 -8.39
C GLY A 420 20.70 6.24 -7.33
N THR A 421 20.60 7.55 -7.55
CA THR A 421 21.06 8.57 -6.59
C THR A 421 20.36 8.43 -5.22
N VAL A 422 19.03 8.24 -5.24
CA VAL A 422 18.22 8.05 -4.03
C VAL A 422 18.63 6.80 -3.25
N ASP A 423 18.96 5.71 -3.94
CA ASP A 423 19.37 4.47 -3.28
C ASP A 423 20.73 4.61 -2.60
N VAL A 424 21.66 5.36 -3.19
CA VAL A 424 22.95 5.65 -2.56
C VAL A 424 22.74 6.46 -1.28
N LEU A 425 21.87 7.46 -1.31
CA LEU A 425 21.57 8.31 -0.16
C LEU A 425 20.79 7.57 0.94
N LYS A 426 19.72 6.84 0.61
CA LYS A 426 19.01 5.97 1.55
C LYS A 426 19.98 5.03 2.25
N ARG A 427 20.81 4.35 1.47
CA ARG A 427 21.79 3.41 2.01
C ARG A 427 22.80 4.10 2.92
N ARG A 428 23.28 5.31 2.60
CA ARG A 428 24.31 6.00 3.39
C ARG A 428 23.76 6.77 4.59
N CYS A 429 22.53 7.28 4.51
CA CYS A 429 21.99 8.25 5.46
C CYS A 429 20.84 7.74 6.32
N ASP A 430 20.07 6.74 5.87
CA ASP A 430 18.90 6.30 6.63
C ASP A 430 19.30 5.76 8.01
N GLY A 431 18.53 6.16 9.02
CA GLY A 431 18.76 5.80 10.42
C GLY A 431 19.88 6.58 11.11
N ARG A 432 20.47 7.60 10.48
CA ARG A 432 21.48 8.46 11.12
C ARG A 432 20.85 9.75 11.65
N ILE A 433 21.49 10.35 12.64
CA ILE A 433 21.16 11.70 13.10
C ILE A 433 21.81 12.75 12.18
N VAL A 434 23.06 12.52 11.78
CA VAL A 434 23.81 13.37 10.84
C VAL A 434 24.40 12.51 9.73
N CYS A 435 24.26 12.93 8.48
CA CYS A 435 24.83 12.25 7.32
C CYS A 435 25.55 13.24 6.41
N ASP A 436 26.87 13.12 6.34
CA ASP A 436 27.72 13.86 5.41
C ASP A 436 28.16 12.93 4.28
N VAL A 437 27.82 13.29 3.04
CA VAL A 437 28.28 12.58 1.83
C VAL A 437 29.03 13.52 0.91
N ARG A 438 30.05 13.01 0.22
CA ARG A 438 30.76 13.82 -0.77
C ARG A 438 29.97 13.86 -2.08
N VAL A 439 29.83 15.05 -2.66
CA VAL A 439 29.17 15.22 -3.96
C VAL A 439 29.94 14.48 -5.07
N SER A 440 31.26 14.32 -4.91
CA SER A 440 32.11 13.53 -5.81
C SER A 440 31.83 12.03 -5.82
N ASP A 441 31.08 11.51 -4.84
CA ASP A 441 30.68 10.11 -4.81
C ASP A 441 29.51 9.83 -5.78
N PHE A 442 28.97 10.88 -6.40
CA PHE A 442 27.96 10.88 -7.44
C PHE A 442 28.57 11.37 -8.77
N GLY A 443 27.87 11.15 -9.89
CA GLY A 443 28.29 11.60 -11.22
C GLY A 443 29.25 10.66 -11.97
N SER A 444 29.31 9.38 -11.59
CA SER A 444 30.05 8.35 -12.34
C SER A 444 29.15 7.16 -12.67
N PRO A 445 28.75 6.97 -13.94
CA PRO A 445 29.00 7.85 -15.09
C PRO A 445 28.29 9.22 -14.96
N ASP A 446 28.83 10.26 -15.60
CA ASP A 446 28.21 11.59 -15.60
C ASP A 446 26.86 11.53 -16.35
N PRO A 447 25.73 11.91 -15.72
CA PRO A 447 24.42 11.83 -16.36
C PRO A 447 24.25 12.81 -17.53
N CYS A 448 24.94 13.97 -17.51
CA CYS A 448 24.77 15.02 -18.51
C CYS A 448 26.04 15.87 -18.63
N THR A 449 26.91 15.50 -19.58
CA THR A 449 28.18 16.18 -19.80
C THR A 449 27.96 17.63 -20.27
N GLY A 450 28.61 18.59 -19.59
CA GLY A 450 28.54 20.01 -19.93
C GLY A 450 27.42 20.78 -19.22
N THR A 451 26.48 20.08 -18.60
CA THR A 451 25.46 20.67 -17.71
C THR A 451 26.03 20.80 -16.31
N TYR A 452 25.83 21.96 -15.69
CA TYR A 452 26.25 22.20 -14.31
C TYR A 452 25.25 21.55 -13.36
N LYS A 453 25.69 20.71 -12.42
CA LYS A 453 24.79 19.86 -11.63
C LYS A 453 24.68 20.33 -10.17
N TYR A 454 23.72 19.75 -9.46
CA TYR A 454 23.57 19.85 -8.01
C TYR A 454 23.01 18.55 -7.44
N LEU A 455 23.33 18.28 -6.18
CA LEU A 455 22.73 17.21 -5.39
C LEU A 455 21.61 17.82 -4.55
N GLN A 456 20.37 17.42 -4.81
CA GLN A 456 19.21 17.81 -4.02
C GLN A 456 18.60 16.56 -3.38
N THR A 457 18.34 16.61 -2.08
CA THR A 457 17.79 15.50 -1.32
C THR A 457 16.61 15.97 -0.50
N LYS A 458 15.50 15.23 -0.56
CA LYS A 458 14.35 15.39 0.33
C LYS A 458 14.33 14.27 1.35
N TYR A 459 14.26 14.61 2.62
CA TYR A 459 14.21 13.65 3.73
C TYR A 459 13.24 14.12 4.81
N THR A 460 12.92 13.24 5.76
CA THR A 460 12.27 13.61 7.02
C THR A 460 13.08 13.08 8.19
N CYS A 461 12.78 13.61 9.36
CA CYS A 461 13.29 13.14 10.63
C CYS A 461 12.25 12.28 11.32
N LEU A 462 12.47 10.97 11.32
CA LEU A 462 11.58 10.02 11.98
C LEU A 462 11.94 9.90 13.47
N PRO A 463 10.97 10.03 14.39
CA PRO A 463 11.17 9.68 15.79
C PRO A 463 11.60 8.22 15.92
N ALA A 464 12.83 7.99 16.39
CA ALA A 464 13.41 6.65 16.53
C ALA A 464 14.38 6.57 17.70
N ILE A 465 14.56 5.36 18.23
CA ILE A 465 15.58 5.06 19.22
C ILE A 465 16.91 4.93 18.47
N HIS A 466 17.86 5.82 18.75
CA HIS A 466 19.21 5.79 18.19
C HIS A 466 20.21 5.34 19.26
N GLN A 467 20.94 4.25 18.97
CA GLN A 467 21.90 3.65 19.89
C GLN A 467 23.28 3.53 19.24
N VAL A 468 24.30 4.03 19.93
CA VAL A 468 25.70 3.91 19.52
C VAL A 468 26.44 2.93 20.44
N THR A 469 27.10 1.95 19.84
CA THR A 469 27.85 0.90 20.56
C THR A 469 29.26 0.79 20.03
N CYS A 470 30.26 1.06 20.86
CA CYS A 470 31.67 0.98 20.46
C CYS A 470 32.11 -0.44 20.07
N GLU A 471 33.12 -0.54 19.21
CA GLU A 471 33.70 -1.83 18.83
C GLU A 471 34.15 -2.66 20.05
N HIS A 472 33.85 -3.96 20.00
CA HIS A 472 33.97 -4.98 21.03
C HIS A 472 32.89 -4.98 22.12
N SER A 473 32.01 -3.98 22.16
CA SER A 473 30.84 -3.96 23.06
C SER A 473 29.62 -4.64 22.45
N PHE A 474 28.56 -4.79 23.25
CA PHE A 474 27.28 -5.37 22.85
C PHE A 474 26.20 -4.30 22.83
N ALA A 475 25.50 -4.18 21.70
CA ALA A 475 24.29 -3.38 21.57
C ALA A 475 23.12 -4.21 22.07
N SER A 476 22.34 -3.64 22.98
CA SER A 476 21.12 -4.25 23.50
C SER A 476 19.94 -3.39 23.06
N LEU A 477 19.18 -3.90 22.10
CA LEU A 477 17.95 -3.30 21.63
C LEU A 477 16.80 -3.94 22.39
N GLN A 478 15.90 -3.13 22.91
CA GLN A 478 14.76 -3.59 23.68
C GLN A 478 13.56 -2.70 23.40
N CYS A 479 12.39 -3.32 23.37
CA CYS A 479 11.09 -2.68 23.34
C CYS A 479 10.28 -3.07 24.58
N ASP A 480 9.33 -2.21 24.94
CA ASP A 480 8.39 -2.51 26.02
C ASP A 480 7.54 -3.75 25.68
N GLU A 481 6.93 -4.35 26.70
CA GLU A 481 6.12 -5.55 26.54
C GLU A 481 5.03 -5.36 25.48
N GLY A 482 4.88 -6.33 24.57
CA GLY A 482 3.97 -6.25 23.44
C GLY A 482 4.49 -5.47 22.24
N ASN A 483 5.68 -4.87 22.29
CA ASN A 483 6.28 -4.19 21.15
C ASN A 483 7.46 -4.97 20.55
N LEU A 484 7.65 -4.88 19.24
CA LEU A 484 8.73 -5.50 18.47
C LEU A 484 9.65 -4.43 17.87
N ILE A 485 10.92 -4.79 17.74
CA ILE A 485 11.97 -3.97 17.14
C ILE A 485 11.78 -3.94 15.62
N PHE A 486 11.74 -2.73 15.06
CA PHE A 486 11.81 -2.46 13.62
C PHE A 486 13.03 -1.58 13.33
N VAL A 487 14.04 -2.17 12.68
CA VAL A 487 15.30 -1.47 12.39
C VAL A 487 15.10 -0.51 11.20
N ILE A 488 15.42 0.76 11.39
CA ILE A 488 15.38 1.80 10.34
C ILE A 488 16.70 1.83 9.56
N GLY A 489 17.82 1.76 10.28
CA GLY A 489 19.14 1.78 9.68
C GLY A 489 20.20 1.31 10.67
N ALA A 490 21.29 0.74 10.14
CA ALA A 490 22.42 0.35 10.97
C ALA A 490 23.75 0.48 10.22
N HIS A 491 24.75 1.07 10.89
CA HIS A 491 26.03 1.42 10.32
C HIS A 491 27.16 0.95 11.23
N TYR A 492 28.05 0.10 10.73
CA TYR A 492 29.26 -0.30 11.45
C TYR A 492 30.48 0.32 10.79
N GLY A 493 31.20 1.17 11.54
CA GLY A 493 32.24 2.02 10.96
C GLY A 493 32.68 3.15 11.88
N ARG A 494 33.12 4.26 11.27
CA ARG A 494 33.43 5.53 11.94
C ARG A 494 33.13 6.68 10.99
N HIS A 495 32.43 7.68 11.52
CA HIS A 495 31.92 8.85 10.81
C HIS A 495 32.30 10.18 11.46
N ASP A 496 32.79 10.13 12.69
CA ASP A 496 33.25 11.31 13.40
C ASP A 496 34.43 11.00 14.34
N ARG A 497 35.07 12.05 14.84
CA ARG A 497 36.25 11.98 15.72
C ARG A 497 35.91 12.08 17.20
N THR A 498 34.64 12.10 17.56
CA THR A 498 34.14 12.33 18.92
C THR A 498 33.49 11.09 19.54
N THR A 499 32.97 10.21 18.71
CA THR A 499 32.25 9.00 19.10
C THR A 499 33.23 7.88 19.41
N CYS A 500 33.03 7.23 20.57
CA CYS A 500 33.83 6.08 21.01
C CYS A 500 35.35 6.36 21.07
N ILE A 501 35.74 7.52 21.62
CA ILE A 501 37.13 8.01 21.66
C ILE A 501 37.93 7.63 22.91
N SER A 502 37.28 7.15 23.95
CA SER A 502 37.90 6.91 25.26
C SER A 502 39.12 5.98 25.15
N GLN A 503 40.28 6.49 25.56
CA GLN A 503 41.58 5.78 25.55
C GLN A 503 42.05 5.33 24.15
N ARG A 504 41.62 6.02 23.09
CA ARG A 504 42.01 5.70 21.71
C ARG A 504 43.13 6.63 21.20
N PRO A 505 44.17 6.09 20.55
CA PRO A 505 45.19 6.91 19.90
C PRO A 505 44.61 7.60 18.65
N GLU A 506 45.15 8.77 18.31
CA GLU A 506 44.69 9.59 17.17
C GLU A 506 44.65 8.79 15.86
N SER A 507 45.62 7.90 15.64
CA SER A 507 45.69 7.04 14.45
C SER A 507 44.46 6.15 14.25
N GLN A 508 43.73 5.80 15.32
CA GLN A 508 42.53 4.97 15.26
C GLN A 508 41.23 5.75 15.04
N ILE A 509 41.25 7.09 15.17
CA ILE A 509 40.07 7.94 15.07
C ILE A 509 40.10 8.91 13.87
N GLN A 510 41.22 8.98 13.14
CA GLN A 510 41.37 9.88 11.99
C GLN A 510 40.46 9.54 10.80
N ASN A 511 40.24 8.25 10.53
CA ASN A 511 39.45 7.81 9.39
C ASN A 511 37.95 7.85 9.69
N ILE A 512 37.30 8.94 9.27
CA ILE A 512 35.86 9.17 9.40
C ILE A 512 35.06 8.81 8.14
N ASP A 513 35.76 8.39 7.08
CA ASP A 513 35.14 7.86 5.87
C ASP A 513 35.20 6.33 5.90
N CYS A 514 34.84 5.78 7.06
CA CYS A 514 34.81 4.35 7.28
C CYS A 514 33.36 3.90 7.42
N SER A 515 32.69 3.58 6.31
CA SER A 515 31.41 2.87 6.32
C SER A 515 31.49 1.61 5.49
N ARG A 516 30.81 0.56 5.95
CA ARG A 516 30.33 -0.49 5.06
C ARG A 516 28.91 -0.83 5.49
N GLN A 517 28.00 -0.79 4.52
CA GLN A 517 26.58 -1.01 4.75
C GLN A 517 26.35 -2.48 5.08
N GLN A 518 26.16 -2.75 6.36
CA GLN A 518 25.94 -4.09 6.91
C GLN A 518 24.73 -4.12 7.83
N ALA A 519 23.75 -3.29 7.47
CA ALA A 519 22.38 -3.37 7.91
C ALA A 519 21.91 -4.83 7.99
N SER A 520 22.11 -5.64 6.95
CA SER A 520 21.59 -7.01 6.86
C SER A 520 21.79 -7.86 8.13
N LYS A 521 22.94 -7.77 8.81
CA LYS A 521 23.19 -8.57 10.02
C LYS A 521 22.41 -8.12 11.24
N VAL A 522 22.16 -6.82 11.39
CA VAL A 522 21.31 -6.28 12.45
C VAL A 522 19.85 -6.62 12.18
N PHE A 523 19.41 -6.44 10.93
CA PHE A 523 18.04 -6.75 10.52
C PHE A 523 17.74 -8.25 10.69
N GLU A 524 18.61 -9.15 10.21
CA GLU A 524 18.48 -10.61 10.40
C GLU A 524 18.42 -11.01 11.89
N SER A 525 19.14 -10.29 12.76
CA SER A 525 19.30 -10.68 14.16
C SER A 525 18.25 -10.08 15.09
N CYS A 526 17.73 -8.89 14.78
CA CYS A 526 16.95 -8.10 15.73
C CYS A 526 15.53 -7.76 15.27
N ASP A 527 15.27 -7.71 13.97
CA ASP A 527 13.97 -7.28 13.44
C ASP A 527 12.87 -8.28 13.85
N GLY A 528 11.71 -7.77 14.27
CA GLY A 528 10.57 -8.58 14.71
C GLY A 528 10.75 -9.27 16.08
N LYS A 529 11.75 -8.88 16.88
CA LYS A 529 11.93 -9.38 18.26
C LYS A 529 11.59 -8.28 19.27
N ASN A 530 11.12 -8.66 20.46
CA ASN A 530 10.93 -7.71 21.56
C ASN A 530 12.27 -7.23 22.17
N GLY A 531 13.31 -8.08 22.08
CA GLY A 531 14.66 -7.77 22.55
C GLY A 531 15.72 -8.47 21.71
N CYS A 532 16.86 -7.80 21.51
CA CYS A 532 17.99 -8.31 20.74
C CYS A 532 19.32 -7.85 21.32
N VAL A 533 20.32 -8.74 21.35
CA VAL A 533 21.70 -8.39 21.71
C VAL A 533 22.63 -8.73 20.56
N ILE A 534 23.40 -7.75 20.07
CA ILE A 534 24.34 -7.92 18.97
C ILE A 534 25.72 -7.33 19.30
N LYS A 535 26.79 -8.06 18.97
CA LYS A 535 28.16 -7.62 19.25
C LYS A 535 28.70 -6.72 18.14
N ALA A 536 29.08 -5.49 18.46
CA ALA A 536 29.73 -4.55 17.55
C ALA A 536 31.17 -5.02 17.26
N SER A 537 31.38 -5.87 16.26
CA SER A 537 32.69 -6.48 16.01
C SER A 537 32.91 -6.92 14.58
N ASN A 538 34.20 -7.01 14.18
CA ASN A 538 34.59 -7.45 12.85
C ASN A 538 34.20 -8.90 12.52
N SER A 539 33.92 -9.73 13.53
CA SER A 539 33.40 -11.09 13.30
C SER A 539 31.93 -11.12 12.88
N VAL A 540 31.16 -10.08 13.23
CA VAL A 540 29.73 -9.97 12.87
C VAL A 540 29.57 -9.17 11.59
N PHE A 541 30.29 -8.05 11.49
CA PHE A 541 30.14 -7.06 10.42
C PHE A 541 31.40 -6.92 9.56
N GLY A 542 32.32 -7.88 9.53
CA GLY A 542 33.59 -7.70 8.81
C GLY A 542 34.40 -6.47 9.24
N ASP A 543 35.56 -6.24 8.62
CA ASP A 543 36.34 -5.01 8.86
C ASP A 543 36.25 -4.07 7.65
N PRO A 544 35.51 -2.95 7.75
CA PRO A 544 35.42 -1.97 6.67
C PRO A 544 36.68 -1.10 6.53
N CYS A 545 37.48 -0.95 7.59
CA CYS A 545 38.64 -0.07 7.60
C CYS A 545 39.66 -0.51 8.65
N TYR A 546 40.64 -1.31 8.21
CA TYR A 546 41.66 -1.87 9.09
C TYR A 546 42.43 -0.77 9.84
N GLY A 547 42.66 -0.98 11.14
CA GLY A 547 43.39 -0.05 12.00
C GLY A 547 42.58 1.17 12.49
N THR A 548 41.33 1.32 12.05
CA THR A 548 40.40 2.32 12.58
C THR A 548 39.50 1.67 13.62
N PHE A 549 39.36 2.30 14.79
CA PHE A 549 38.46 1.83 15.84
C PHE A 549 37.03 2.21 15.48
N LYS A 550 36.10 1.27 15.46
CA LYS A 550 34.75 1.49 14.93
C LYS A 550 33.68 1.57 16.02
N TYR A 551 32.47 1.85 15.61
CA TYR A 551 31.25 1.74 16.40
C TYR A 551 30.09 1.31 15.51
N LEU A 552 29.10 0.68 16.13
CA LEU A 552 27.82 0.32 15.55
C LEU A 552 26.80 1.40 15.94
N GLU A 553 26.22 2.06 14.95
CA GLU A 553 25.04 2.91 15.12
C GLU A 553 23.82 2.14 14.66
N VAL A 554 22.79 2.07 15.48
CA VAL A 554 21.52 1.44 15.12
C VAL A 554 20.39 2.39 15.45
N ALA A 555 19.52 2.62 14.47
CA ALA A 555 18.25 3.27 14.67
C ALA A 555 17.12 2.26 14.51
N TYR A 556 16.22 2.23 15.47
CA TYR A 556 15.04 1.36 15.43
C TYR A 556 13.84 2.02 16.11
N ILE A 557 12.66 1.54 15.78
CA ILE A 557 11.42 1.90 16.48
C ILE A 557 10.80 0.65 17.09
N CYS A 558 10.05 0.86 18.16
CA CYS A 558 9.24 -0.17 18.77
C CYS A 558 7.82 0.00 18.25
N LYS A 559 7.25 -1.06 17.65
CA LYS A 559 5.84 -1.06 17.25
C LYS A 559 5.12 -2.22 17.91
N CYS A 560 3.84 -2.06 18.19
CA CYS A 560 3.02 -3.12 18.76
C CYS A 560 3.08 -4.38 17.87
N GLY A 561 3.32 -5.52 18.49
CA GLY A 561 3.66 -6.80 17.85
C GLY A 561 2.59 -7.85 17.86
#